data_AF-A0A836JKV6-F1
#
_entry.id   AF-A0A836JKV6-F1
#
_cell.length_a   1.000
_cell.length_b   1.000
_cell.length_c   1.000
_cell.angle_alpha   90.00
_cell.angle_beta   90.00
_cell.angle_gamma   90.00
#
_symmetry.space_group_name_H-M   'P 1'
#
loop_
_entity.id
_entity.type
_entity.pdbx_description
1 polymer ?
#
loop_
_entity_poly.entity_id
_entity_poly.type
_entity_poly.pdbx_seq_one_letter_code
_entity_poly.pdbx_strand_id
1 'polypeptide(L)'
;VLASPEDGAFISKGKAVYNDPDVERVRRAHLNNLENVLPWFIITYFWLGTGPSPWLAKTLIQTFVLSRIGHTISHVIFQQQPLRAIIFAVAFGITGYETFKTLLYYY
;
A
#
# COMPACT_ATOMS: atom_id res chain seq x y z
N VAL A 1 -24.64 -3.11 0.44
CA VAL A 1 -24.42 -2.75 -0.97
C VAL A 1 -23.72 -3.89 -1.64
N LEU A 2 -24.20 -4.31 -2.81
CA LEU A 2 -23.56 -5.38 -3.59
C LEU A 2 -22.79 -4.78 -4.76
N ALA A 3 -21.64 -5.39 -5.08
CA ALA A 3 -20.83 -5.01 -6.23
C ALA A 3 -21.44 -5.56 -7.53
N SER A 4 -22.12 -6.71 -7.46
CA SER A 4 -22.77 -7.33 -8.61
C SER A 4 -24.18 -7.86 -8.28
N PRO A 5 -25.10 -7.93 -9.26
CA PRO A 5 -26.41 -8.54 -9.07
C PRO A 5 -26.35 -10.05 -8.76
N GLU A 6 -25.35 -10.79 -9.25
CA GLU A 6 -25.18 -12.20 -8.86
C GLU A 6 -24.90 -12.40 -7.36
N ASP A 7 -24.32 -11.40 -6.68
CA ASP A 7 -24.11 -11.44 -5.21
C ASP A 7 -25.45 -11.44 -4.44
N GLY A 8 -26.54 -11.02 -5.09
CA GLY A 8 -27.88 -10.98 -4.52
C GLY A 8 -28.48 -12.37 -4.30
N ALA A 9 -27.99 -13.39 -5.01
CA ALA A 9 -28.39 -14.77 -4.80
C ALA A 9 -27.94 -15.33 -3.44
N PHE A 10 -26.82 -14.80 -2.90
CA PHE A 10 -26.27 -15.21 -1.61
C PHE A 10 -26.69 -14.27 -0.46
N ILE A 11 -27.14 -13.05 -0.77
CA ILE A 11 -27.54 -12.03 0.21
C ILE A 11 -28.99 -11.63 -0.04
N SER A 12 -29.92 -12.23 0.71
CA SER A 12 -31.38 -12.18 0.48
C SER A 12 -32.05 -10.79 0.48
N LYS A 13 -31.31 -9.72 0.81
CA LYS A 13 -31.79 -8.32 0.83
C LYS A 13 -30.80 -7.32 0.21
N GLY A 14 -29.73 -7.77 -0.42
CA GLY A 14 -28.74 -6.87 -1.02
C GLY A 14 -29.24 -6.28 -2.34
N LYS A 15 -29.16 -4.95 -2.50
CA LYS A 15 -29.31 -4.30 -3.81
C LYS A 15 -27.92 -4.00 -4.37
N ALA A 16 -27.72 -4.30 -5.66
CA ALA A 16 -26.57 -3.83 -6.40
C ALA A 16 -26.64 -2.30 -6.47
N VAL A 17 -25.65 -1.63 -5.89
CA VAL A 17 -25.54 -0.17 -5.89
C VAL A 17 -24.11 0.14 -6.27
N TYR A 18 -23.93 0.58 -7.51
CA TYR A 18 -22.60 0.76 -8.11
C TYR A 18 -21.87 2.03 -7.63
N ASN A 19 -22.57 2.98 -7.01
CA ASN A 19 -22.05 4.30 -6.64
C ASN A 19 -22.12 4.58 -5.13
N ASP A 20 -21.99 3.54 -4.30
CA ASP A 20 -21.95 3.77 -2.87
C ASP A 20 -20.65 4.50 -2.47
N PRO A 21 -20.74 5.68 -1.83
CA PRO A 21 -19.57 6.51 -1.54
C PRO A 21 -18.60 5.84 -0.55
N ASP A 22 -19.07 4.95 0.33
CA ASP A 22 -18.23 4.21 1.26
C ASP A 22 -17.48 3.08 0.57
N VAL A 23 -18.14 2.33 -0.31
CA VAL A 23 -17.50 1.31 -1.14
C VAL A 23 -16.41 1.93 -2.02
N GLU A 24 -16.71 3.06 -2.66
CA GLU A 24 -15.77 3.77 -3.53
C GLU A 24 -14.58 4.35 -2.74
N ARG A 25 -14.79 4.76 -1.48
CA ARG A 25 -13.72 5.16 -0.57
C ARG A 25 -12.79 3.99 -0.25
N VAL A 26 -13.33 2.82 0.08
CA VAL A 26 -12.53 1.61 0.35
C VAL A 26 -11.79 1.16 -0.91
N ARG A 27 -12.43 1.22 -2.09
CA ARG A 27 -11.80 0.89 -3.37
C ARG A 27 -10.58 1.77 -3.65
N ARG A 28 -10.70 3.09 -3.50
CA ARG A 28 -9.58 4.03 -3.65
C ARG A 28 -8.45 3.78 -2.65
N ALA A 29 -8.78 3.43 -1.41
CA ALA A 29 -7.78 3.07 -0.41
C ALA A 29 -7.00 1.81 -0.80
N HIS A 30 -7.68 0.79 -1.35
CA HIS A 30 -7.04 -0.44 -1.86
C HIS A 30 -6.17 -0.16 -3.09
N LEU A 31 -6.66 0.65 -4.05
CA LEU A 31 -5.89 1.03 -5.25
C LEU A 31 -4.62 1.77 -4.87
N ASN A 32 -4.71 2.79 -4.01
CA ASN A 32 -3.52 3.48 -3.50
C ASN A 32 -2.58 2.53 -2.74
N ASN A 33 -3.10 1.46 -2.13
CA ASN A 33 -2.24 0.44 -1.53
C ASN A 33 -1.50 -0.40 -2.57
N LEU A 34 -2.19 -0.86 -3.61
CA LEU A 34 -1.60 -1.61 -4.72
C LEU A 34 -0.55 -0.77 -5.47
N GLU A 35 -0.85 0.49 -5.76
CA GLU A 35 0.05 1.42 -6.47
C GLU A 35 1.36 1.68 -5.73
N ASN A 36 1.41 1.49 -4.41
CA ASN A 36 2.63 1.69 -3.62
C ASN A 36 3.33 0.37 -3.28
N VAL A 37 2.58 -0.67 -2.92
CA VAL A 37 3.14 -1.95 -2.48
C VAL A 37 3.74 -2.72 -3.65
N LEU A 38 3.10 -2.70 -4.83
CA LEU A 38 3.61 -3.47 -5.98
C LEU A 38 4.96 -2.93 -6.48
N PRO A 39 5.16 -1.61 -6.71
CA PRO A 39 6.47 -1.11 -7.10
C PRO A 39 7.53 -1.35 -6.03
N TRP A 40 7.21 -1.11 -4.75
CA TRP A 40 8.14 -1.38 -3.66
C TRP A 40 8.57 -2.84 -3.64
N PHE A 41 7.63 -3.79 -3.72
CA PHE A 41 7.96 -5.22 -3.71
C PHE A 41 8.95 -5.62 -4.81
N ILE A 42 8.74 -5.13 -6.04
CA ILE A 42 9.62 -5.39 -7.17
C ILE A 42 11.00 -4.77 -6.94
N ILE A 43 11.05 -3.51 -6.49
CA ILE A 43 12.29 -2.77 -6.24
C ILE A 43 13.09 -3.43 -5.10
N THR A 44 12.44 -3.77 -3.98
CA THR A 44 13.07 -4.45 -2.85
C THR A 44 13.64 -5.80 -3.28
N TYR A 45 12.94 -6.55 -4.13
CA TYR A 45 13.46 -7.82 -4.66
C TYR A 45 14.80 -7.64 -5.39
N PHE A 46 14.89 -6.67 -6.30
CA PHE A 46 16.15 -6.35 -6.98
C PHE A 46 17.22 -5.82 -6.02
N TRP A 47 16.83 -4.96 -5.08
CA TRP A 47 17.74 -4.39 -4.09
C TRP A 47 18.34 -5.45 -3.16
N LEU A 48 17.58 -6.46 -2.74
CA LEU A 48 18.11 -7.59 -1.98
C LEU A 48 19.19 -8.37 -2.77
N GLY A 49 19.08 -8.38 -4.10
CA GLY A 49 20.09 -8.94 -5.00
C GLY A 49 21.45 -8.23 -4.97
N THR A 50 21.52 -6.99 -4.45
CA THR A 50 22.79 -6.24 -4.31
C THR A 50 23.56 -6.61 -3.04
N GLY A 51 23.09 -7.57 -2.25
CA GLY A 51 23.73 -7.99 -0.99
C GLY A 51 23.75 -6.95 0.14
N PRO A 52 22.62 -6.26 0.47
CA PRO A 52 22.58 -5.35 1.60
C PRO A 52 22.78 -6.09 2.93
N SER A 53 23.17 -5.36 3.98
CA SER A 53 23.31 -5.98 5.30
C SER A 53 21.95 -6.54 5.79
N PRO A 54 21.91 -7.74 6.40
CA PRO A 54 20.66 -8.34 6.86
C PRO A 54 19.87 -7.46 7.83
N TRP A 55 20.60 -6.72 8.67
CA TRP A 55 20.00 -5.76 9.60
C TRP A 55 19.29 -4.62 8.86
N LEU A 56 19.93 -4.02 7.85
CA LEU A 56 19.35 -2.94 7.07
C LEU A 56 18.13 -3.41 6.28
N ALA A 57 18.25 -4.56 5.62
CA ALA A 57 17.16 -5.15 4.85
C ALA A 57 15.93 -5.40 5.73
N LYS A 58 16.13 -6.02 6.90
CA LYS A 58 15.05 -6.26 7.87
C LYS A 58 14.40 -4.95 8.31
N THR A 59 15.19 -3.95 8.71
CA THR A 59 14.67 -2.66 9.20
C THR A 59 13.85 -1.95 8.14
N LEU A 60 14.33 -1.87 6.89
CA LEU A 60 13.64 -1.18 5.81
C LEU A 60 12.33 -1.88 5.43
N ILE A 61 12.36 -3.21 5.30
CA ILE A 61 11.15 -4.00 5.01
C ILE A 61 10.10 -3.84 6.10
N GLN A 62 10.50 -3.97 7.37
CA GLN A 62 9.58 -3.81 8.50
C GLN A 62 9.00 -2.40 8.57
N THR A 63 9.84 -1.37 8.36
CA THR A 63 9.40 0.03 8.39
C THR A 63 8.41 0.33 7.27
N PHE A 64 8.64 -0.20 6.06
CA PHE A 64 7.70 -0.05 4.95
C PHE A 64 6.35 -0.68 5.27
N VAL A 65 6.34 -1.93 5.76
CA VAL A 65 5.10 -2.64 6.11
C VAL A 65 4.35 -1.90 7.22
N LEU A 66 5.03 -1.47 8.28
CA LEU A 66 4.42 -0.68 9.36
C LEU A 66 3.86 0.65 8.86
N SER A 67 4.56 1.31 7.95
CA SER A 67 4.07 2.52 7.28
C SER A 67 2.77 2.23 6.51
N ARG A 68 2.67 1.14 5.74
CA ARG A 68 1.43 0.78 5.01
C ARG A 68 0.25 0.46 5.94
N ILE A 69 0.52 -0.23 7.05
CA ILE A 69 -0.49 -0.49 8.08
C ILE A 69 -0.98 0.83 8.68
N GLY A 70 -0.06 1.70 9.09
CA GLY A 70 -0.38 3.04 9.61
C GLY A 70 -1.14 3.91 8.62
N HIS A 71 -0.77 3.86 7.34
CA HIS A 71 -1.47 4.59 6.27
C HIS A 71 -2.91 4.11 6.14
N THR A 72 -3.14 2.79 6.16
CA THR A 72 -4.48 2.20 6.05
C THR A 72 -5.34 2.56 7.26
N ILE A 73 -4.78 2.48 8.47
CA ILE A 73 -5.46 2.87 9.72
C ILE A 73 -5.82 4.36 9.69
N SER A 74 -4.89 5.24 9.31
CA SER A 74 -5.14 6.67 9.15
C SER A 74 -6.18 6.96 8.05
N HIS A 75 -6.20 6.13 7.00
CA HIS A 75 -7.14 6.30 5.91
C HIS A 75 -8.59 6.01 6.33
N VAL A 76 -8.77 4.89 7.04
CA VAL A 76 -10.10 4.35 7.35
C VAL A 76 -10.67 4.87 8.66
N ILE A 77 -9.85 5.01 9.71
CA ILE A 77 -10.33 5.26 11.07
C ILE A 77 -10.34 6.75 11.40
N PHE A 78 -9.21 7.43 11.24
CA PHE A 78 -9.03 8.76 11.82
C PHE A 78 -9.23 9.91 10.84
N GLN A 79 -9.09 9.69 9.53
CA GLN A 79 -9.11 10.75 8.51
C GLN A 79 -8.18 11.95 8.78
N GLN A 80 -7.15 11.75 9.61
CA GLN A 80 -6.26 12.81 10.05
C GLN A 80 -5.17 13.10 9.01
N GLN A 81 -5.28 14.25 8.35
CA GLN A 81 -4.11 14.96 7.86
C GLN A 81 -3.47 15.68 9.06
N PRO A 82 -2.12 15.73 9.22
CA PRO A 82 -1.05 15.53 8.24
C PRO A 82 -0.38 14.15 8.26
N LEU A 83 -0.78 13.26 9.18
CA LEU A 83 -0.13 11.96 9.41
C LEU A 83 -0.01 11.11 8.13
N ARG A 84 -1.02 11.17 7.26
CA ARG A 84 -1.03 10.46 5.96
C ARG A 84 0.16 10.83 5.08
N ALA A 85 0.46 12.13 4.96
CA ALA A 85 1.54 12.62 4.12
C ALA A 85 2.92 12.18 4.65
N ILE A 86 3.08 12.21 5.97
CA ILE A 86 4.32 11.77 6.63
C ILE A 86 4.54 10.27 6.41
N ILE A 87 3.52 9.45 6.63
CA ILE A 87 3.60 8.00 6.44
C ILE A 87 3.90 7.66 4.97
N PHE A 88 3.22 8.34 4.04
CA PHE A 88 3.50 8.20 2.61
C PHE A 88 4.95 8.57 2.26
N ALA A 89 5.46 9.68 2.78
CA ALA A 89 6.83 10.13 2.54
C ALA A 89 7.87 9.13 3.06
N VAL A 90 7.62 8.48 4.21
CA VAL A 90 8.49 7.42 4.74
C VAL A 90 8.53 6.22 3.80
N ALA A 91 7.36 5.72 3.38
CA ALA A 91 7.29 4.58 2.45
C ALA A 91 7.99 4.90 1.13
N PHE A 92 7.70 6.08 0.56
CA PHE A 92 8.30 6.52 -0.70
C PHE A 92 9.81 6.73 -0.58
N GLY A 93 10.30 7.25 0.54
CA GLY A 93 11.72 7.41 0.82
C GLY A 93 12.48 6.08 0.87
N ILE A 94 11.88 5.03 1.45
CA ILE A 94 12.45 3.67 1.46
C ILE A 94 12.57 3.15 0.03
N THR A 95 11.47 3.19 -0.74
CA THR A 95 11.45 2.74 -2.14
C THR A 95 12.47 3.52 -3.00
N GLY A 96 12.59 4.83 -2.80
CA GLY A 96 13.55 5.67 -3.50
C GLY A 96 15.00 5.32 -3.16
N TYR A 97 15.31 5.08 -1.88
CA TYR A 97 16.62 4.62 -1.44
C TYR A 97 17.00 3.26 -2.07
N GLU A 98 16.11 2.28 -2.00
CA GLU A 98 16.32 0.95 -2.58
C GLU A 98 16.55 1.05 -4.09
N THR A 99 15.74 1.85 -4.79
CA THR A 99 15.88 2.11 -6.24
C THR A 99 17.25 2.69 -6.55
N PHE A 100 17.63 3.78 -5.87
CA PHE A 100 18.90 4.47 -6.10
C PHE A 100 20.09 3.54 -5.86
N LYS A 101 20.07 2.78 -4.77
CA LYS A 101 21.12 1.80 -4.45
C LYS A 101 21.20 0.68 -5.47
N THR A 102 20.06 0.21 -5.96
CA THR A 102 19.99 -0.83 -6.99
C THR A 102 20.59 -0.33 -8.30
N LEU A 103 20.22 0.89 -8.74
CA LEU A 103 20.75 1.49 -9.96
C LEU A 103 22.27 1.69 -9.88
N LEU A 104 22.80 2.18 -8.76
CA LEU A 104 24.25 2.36 -8.57
C LEU A 104 25.04 1.04 -8.51
N TYR A 105 24.39 -0.09 -8.26
CA TYR A 105 25.08 -1.38 -8.19
C TYR A 105 25.20 -2.03 -9.57
N TYR A 106 24.19 -1.88 -10.42
CA TYR A 106 24.12 -2.53 -11.74
C TYR A 106 24.59 -1.64 -12.90
N TYR A 107 24.82 -0.35 -12.66
CA TYR A 107 25.35 0.62 -13.62
C TYR A 107 26.80 0.96 -13.29
#